data_AF-A0A3M2GWB0-F1
#
_entry.id   AF-A0A3M2GWB0-F1
#
_cell.length_a   1.000
_cell.length_b   1.000
_cell.length_c   1.000
_cell.angle_alpha   90.00
_cell.angle_beta   90.00
_cell.angle_gamma   90.00
#
_symmetry.space_group_name_H-M   'P 1'
#
loop_
_entity.id
_entity.type
_entity.pdbx_description
1 polymer ?
#
loop_
_entity_poly.entity_id
_entity_poly.type
_entity_poly.pdbx_seq_one_letter_code
_entity_poly.pdbx_strand_id
1 'polypeptide(L)'
;MNRWSNFIAALVMGLILVVVSSGTGYGQTQKHVDNADWKTFNKNLIQALRSGNEGLQMSALQLIIEHAPRVDMEEPLYDVMRIYRNHSSVQMRRLAFVALTKIDNSQVRYFLKRQLRFESDPVIIKQLRHYVARQRQ
;
A
#
# COMPACT_ATOMS: atom_id res chain seq x y z
N MET A 1 43.43 48.76 -37.69
CA MET A 1 41.99 49.06 -37.88
C MET A 1 41.19 47.95 -37.23
N ASN A 2 40.51 48.32 -36.13
CA ASN A 2 39.28 47.77 -35.51
C ASN A 2 38.99 46.28 -35.77
N ARG A 3 39.11 45.36 -34.79
CA ARG A 3 38.22 45.14 -33.60
C ARG A 3 36.74 45.06 -34.00
N TRP A 4 35.98 44.20 -33.30
CA TRP A 4 34.54 43.92 -33.46
C TRP A 4 34.27 42.97 -34.65
N SER A 5 34.00 41.66 -34.50
CA SER A 5 32.80 41.11 -33.84
C SER A 5 32.87 39.59 -33.60
N ASN A 6 33.95 39.04 -33.05
CA ASN A 6 34.02 37.61 -32.68
C ASN A 6 34.29 37.43 -31.19
N PHE A 7 33.39 37.94 -30.35
CA PHE A 7 33.33 37.63 -28.92
C PHE A 7 31.87 37.67 -28.49
N ILE A 8 31.26 36.48 -28.40
CA ILE A 8 30.24 36.00 -27.44
C ILE A 8 29.66 34.73 -28.09
N ALA A 9 30.43 33.65 -28.04
CA ALA A 9 29.96 32.29 -28.27
C ALA A 9 30.24 31.48 -27.01
N ALA A 10 29.67 31.92 -25.89
CA ALA A 10 29.63 31.20 -24.63
C ALA A 10 28.70 31.95 -23.67
N LEU A 11 27.39 31.76 -23.81
CA LEU A 11 26.45 31.91 -22.70
C LEU A 11 25.10 31.30 -23.08
N VAL A 12 24.69 30.32 -22.29
CA VAL A 12 23.33 29.78 -22.19
C VAL A 12 22.88 28.83 -23.32
N MET A 13 23.54 27.67 -23.44
CA MET A 13 22.80 26.42 -23.76
C MET A 13 22.32 25.77 -22.45
N GLY A 14 21.51 26.53 -21.73
CA GLY A 14 20.79 26.13 -20.54
C GLY A 14 19.35 26.58 -20.72
N LEU A 15 18.59 25.84 -21.54
CA LEU A 15 17.14 25.93 -21.58
C LEU A 15 16.60 24.58 -22.05
N ILE A 16 16.57 23.62 -21.12
CA ILE A 16 15.59 22.55 -21.17
C ILE A 16 14.24 23.26 -21.14
N LEU A 17 13.56 23.30 -22.28
CA LEU A 17 12.16 23.66 -22.36
C LEU A 17 11.39 22.58 -21.59
N VAL A 18 11.24 22.79 -20.28
CA VAL A 18 10.18 22.15 -19.51
C VAL A 18 8.90 22.81 -19.99
N VAL A 19 8.30 22.23 -21.03
CA VAL A 19 6.90 22.45 -21.33
C VAL A 19 6.14 21.79 -20.18
N VAL A 20 5.86 22.58 -19.14
CA VAL A 20 4.82 22.25 -18.17
C VAL A 20 3.51 22.30 -18.92
N SER A 21 3.07 21.16 -19.45
CA SER A 21 1.71 20.96 -19.93
C SER A 21 0.77 20.80 -18.73
N SER A 22 0.55 21.90 -18.02
CA SER A 22 -0.54 22.06 -17.06
C SER A 22 -1.85 22.02 -17.85
N GLY A 23 -2.41 20.83 -18.09
CA GLY A 23 -3.73 20.75 -18.72
C GLY A 23 -4.34 19.39 -19.04
N THR A 24 -3.59 18.29 -19.13
CA THR A 24 -4.17 17.02 -19.66
C THR A 24 -3.78 15.73 -18.91
N GLY A 25 -3.00 15.79 -17.83
CA GLY A 25 -2.55 14.59 -17.11
C GLY A 25 -3.58 13.90 -16.21
N TYR A 26 -4.65 14.59 -15.79
CA TYR A 26 -5.62 14.04 -14.84
C TYR A 26 -6.68 13.10 -15.48
N GLY A 27 -6.95 13.24 -16.77
CA GLY A 27 -8.01 12.48 -17.45
C GLY A 27 -7.59 11.11 -17.98
N GLN A 28 -6.29 10.90 -18.24
CA GLN A 28 -5.76 9.64 -18.77
C GLN A 28 -5.43 8.63 -17.66
N THR A 29 -4.95 9.09 -16.50
CA THR A 29 -4.67 8.24 -15.34
C THR A 29 -5.94 7.62 -14.76
N GLN A 30 -7.05 8.37 -14.69
CA GLN A 30 -8.33 7.85 -14.20
C GLN A 30 -8.85 6.70 -15.09
N LYS A 31 -8.77 6.85 -16.43
CA LYS A 31 -9.23 5.83 -17.39
C LYS A 31 -8.41 4.54 -17.36
N HIS A 32 -7.14 4.57 -16.95
CA HIS A 32 -6.32 3.37 -16.84
C HIS A 32 -6.58 2.59 -15.54
N VAL A 33 -6.95 3.26 -14.45
CA VAL A 33 -7.30 2.60 -13.17
C VAL A 33 -8.63 1.85 -13.25
N ASP A 34 -9.60 2.41 -13.99
CA ASP A 34 -10.90 1.74 -14.21
C ASP A 34 -10.79 0.52 -15.14
N ASN A 35 -9.74 0.45 -15.96
CA ASN A 35 -9.43 -0.69 -16.84
C ASN A 35 -8.43 -1.68 -16.22
N ALA A 36 -8.04 -1.50 -14.95
CA ALA A 36 -7.15 -2.44 -14.29
C ALA A 36 -7.85 -3.80 -14.13
N ASP A 37 -7.13 -4.88 -14.48
CA ASP A 37 -7.62 -6.25 -14.28
C ASP A 37 -7.51 -6.63 -12.80
N TRP A 38 -8.46 -6.13 -12.00
CA TRP A 38 -8.57 -6.39 -10.57
C TRP A 38 -8.72 -7.88 -10.27
N LYS A 39 -9.27 -8.66 -11.20
CA LYS A 39 -9.41 -10.11 -11.03
C LYS A 39 -8.04 -10.79 -11.05
N THR A 40 -7.20 -10.48 -12.05
CA THR A 40 -5.82 -10.99 -12.10
C THR A 40 -4.99 -10.46 -10.94
N PHE A 41 -5.17 -9.19 -10.58
CA PHE A 41 -4.52 -8.60 -9.41
C PHE A 41 -4.84 -9.38 -8.13
N ASN A 42 -6.12 -9.64 -7.83
CA ASN A 42 -6.55 -10.37 -6.65
C ASN A 42 -6.00 -11.81 -6.64
N LYS A 43 -6.01 -12.49 -7.79
CA LYS A 43 -5.42 -13.84 -7.92
C LYS A 43 -3.94 -13.85 -7.56
N ASN A 44 -3.17 -12.90 -8.09
CA ASN A 44 -1.73 -12.80 -7.80
C ASN A 44 -1.47 -12.43 -6.34
N LEU A 45 -2.33 -11.59 -5.76
CA LEU A 45 -2.26 -11.20 -4.36
C LEU A 45 -2.48 -12.39 -3.42
N ILE A 46 -3.48 -13.22 -3.69
CA ILE A 46 -3.72 -14.48 -2.97
C ILE A 46 -2.51 -15.41 -3.08
N GLN A 47 -1.97 -15.58 -4.29
CA GLN A 47 -0.78 -16.42 -4.51
C GLN A 47 0.43 -15.90 -3.73
N ALA A 48 0.66 -14.59 -3.71
CA ALA A 48 1.75 -13.97 -2.97
C ALA A 48 1.59 -14.14 -1.45
N LEU A 49 0.38 -13.92 -0.90
CA LEU A 49 0.08 -14.13 0.52
C LEU A 49 0.29 -15.59 0.97
N ARG A 50 -0.02 -16.54 0.09
CA ARG A 50 0.13 -17.99 0.36
C ARG A 50 1.53 -18.52 0.06
N SER A 51 2.39 -17.70 -0.54
CA SER A 51 3.76 -18.11 -0.85
C SER A 51 4.57 -18.32 0.43
N GLY A 52 5.59 -19.17 0.39
CA GLY A 52 6.58 -19.27 1.47
C GLY A 52 7.62 -18.14 1.46
N ASN A 53 7.49 -17.16 0.57
CA ASN A 53 8.45 -16.07 0.41
C ASN A 53 7.97 -14.84 1.20
N GLU A 54 8.69 -14.48 2.27
CA GLU A 54 8.32 -13.36 3.14
C GLU A 54 8.27 -12.02 2.40
N GLY A 55 9.14 -11.79 1.41
CA GLY A 55 9.15 -10.57 0.61
C GLY A 55 7.89 -10.43 -0.26
N LEU A 56 7.42 -11.52 -0.84
CA LEU A 56 6.15 -11.54 -1.59
C LEU A 56 4.95 -11.32 -0.66
N GLN A 57 4.93 -11.96 0.51
CA GLN A 57 3.88 -11.72 1.50
C GLN A 57 3.87 -10.27 1.97
N MET A 58 5.04 -9.69 2.24
CA MET A 58 5.17 -8.30 2.66
C MET A 58 4.65 -7.34 1.58
N SER A 59 5.06 -7.57 0.33
CA SER A 59 4.60 -6.77 -0.82
C SER A 59 3.08 -6.88 -0.99
N ALA A 60 2.53 -8.09 -0.86
CA ALA A 60 1.09 -8.32 -0.94
C ALA A 60 0.32 -7.58 0.16
N LEU A 61 0.82 -7.58 1.41
CA LEU A 61 0.21 -6.84 2.51
C LEU A 61 0.26 -5.31 2.27
N GLN A 62 1.36 -4.79 1.73
CA GLN A 62 1.47 -3.36 1.37
C GLN A 62 0.46 -2.98 0.27
N LEU A 63 0.32 -3.83 -0.75
CA LEU A 63 -0.66 -3.63 -1.81
C LEU A 63 -2.10 -3.66 -1.29
N ILE A 64 -2.42 -4.54 -0.33
CA ILE A 64 -3.73 -4.50 0.36
C ILE A 64 -3.90 -3.16 1.09
N ILE A 65 -2.89 -2.68 1.82
CA ILE A 65 -2.98 -1.41 2.56
C ILE A 65 -3.26 -0.24 1.62
N GLU A 66 -2.65 -0.23 0.44
CA GLU A 66 -2.79 0.83 -0.55
C GLU A 66 -4.12 0.77 -1.31
N HIS A 67 -4.61 -0.44 -1.61
CA HIS A 67 -5.74 -0.64 -2.51
C HIS A 67 -6.97 -1.30 -1.85
N ALA A 68 -7.03 -1.42 -0.53
CA ALA A 68 -8.11 -2.09 0.21
C ALA A 68 -9.54 -1.82 -0.32
N PRO A 69 -9.93 -0.58 -0.70
CA PRO A 69 -11.29 -0.33 -1.22
C PRO A 69 -11.61 -0.99 -2.58
N ARG A 70 -10.60 -1.45 -3.33
CA ARG A 70 -10.73 -2.02 -4.68
C ARG A 70 -10.42 -3.51 -4.75
N VAL A 71 -9.79 -4.06 -3.72
CA VAL A 71 -9.43 -5.47 -3.64
C VAL A 71 -10.62 -6.27 -3.13
N ASP A 72 -10.94 -7.37 -3.80
CA ASP A 72 -11.90 -8.33 -3.27
C ASP A 72 -11.23 -9.09 -2.12
N MET A 73 -11.72 -8.84 -0.91
CA MET A 73 -11.14 -9.36 0.32
C MET A 73 -11.82 -10.63 0.84
N GLU A 74 -12.83 -11.19 0.16
CA GLU A 74 -13.53 -12.38 0.68
C GLU A 74 -12.57 -13.56 0.90
N GLU A 75 -11.76 -13.88 -0.10
CA GLU A 75 -10.77 -14.96 -0.03
C GLU A 75 -9.47 -14.59 0.72
N PRO A 76 -8.75 -13.50 0.36
CA PRO A 76 -7.44 -13.23 0.95
C PRO A 76 -7.50 -12.78 2.43
N LEU A 77 -8.68 -12.41 2.95
CA LEU A 77 -8.82 -12.00 4.35
C LEU A 77 -8.33 -13.08 5.34
N TYR A 78 -8.64 -14.35 5.08
CA TYR A 78 -8.21 -15.45 5.95
C TYR A 78 -6.69 -15.63 5.95
N ASP A 79 -6.04 -15.38 4.81
CA ASP A 79 -4.59 -15.42 4.68
C ASP A 79 -3.95 -14.29 5.49
N VAL A 80 -4.48 -13.06 5.42
CA VAL A 80 -4.00 -11.94 6.24
C VAL A 80 -4.21 -12.21 7.74
N MET A 81 -5.36 -12.74 8.14
CA MET A 81 -5.63 -13.14 9.53
C MET A 81 -4.67 -14.22 10.02
N ARG A 82 -4.32 -15.18 9.15
CA ARG A 82 -3.35 -16.24 9.46
C ARG A 82 -1.94 -15.66 9.65
N ILE A 83 -1.50 -14.75 8.78
CA ILE A 83 -0.21 -14.06 8.95
C ILE A 83 -0.22 -13.28 10.27
N TYR A 84 -1.26 -12.51 10.54
CA TYR A 84 -1.39 -11.78 11.81
C TYR A 84 -1.27 -12.70 13.03
N ARG A 85 -1.90 -13.88 13.01
CA ARG A 85 -1.93 -14.77 14.19
C ARG A 85 -0.67 -15.61 14.36
N ASN A 86 -0.10 -16.10 13.27
CA ASN A 86 0.85 -17.20 13.30
C ASN A 86 2.27 -16.82 12.85
N HIS A 87 2.48 -15.63 12.27
CA HIS A 87 3.81 -15.29 11.75
C HIS A 87 4.81 -15.07 12.89
N SER A 88 6.00 -15.64 12.74
CA SER A 88 7.10 -15.56 13.73
C SER A 88 7.61 -14.12 13.88
N SER A 89 7.83 -13.43 12.76
CA SER A 89 8.17 -12.01 12.72
C SER A 89 7.06 -11.10 13.23
N VAL A 90 7.35 -10.35 14.30
CA VAL A 90 6.47 -9.30 14.85
C VAL A 90 6.17 -8.22 13.81
N GLN A 91 7.15 -7.89 12.96
CA GLN A 91 7.00 -6.88 11.91
C GLN A 91 5.94 -7.31 10.89
N MET A 92 5.94 -8.59 10.50
CA MET A 92 4.91 -9.15 9.61
C MET A 92 3.54 -9.18 10.28
N ARG A 93 3.46 -9.55 11.56
CA ARG A 93 2.20 -9.46 12.32
C ARG A 93 1.67 -8.03 12.39
N ARG A 94 2.54 -7.05 12.63
CA ARG A 94 2.18 -5.62 12.65
C ARG A 94 1.72 -5.13 11.29
N LEU A 95 2.37 -5.54 10.21
CA LEU A 95 1.96 -5.17 8.86
C LEU A 95 0.60 -5.78 8.51
N ALA A 96 0.38 -7.05 8.85
CA ALA A 96 -0.91 -7.72 8.68
C ALA A 96 -2.00 -7.06 9.54
N PHE A 97 -1.69 -6.63 10.77
CA PHE A 97 -2.62 -5.83 11.58
C PHE A 97 -3.04 -4.55 10.84
N VAL A 98 -2.09 -3.78 10.29
CA VAL A 98 -2.42 -2.57 9.54
C VAL A 98 -3.29 -2.89 8.32
N ALA A 99 -2.95 -3.93 7.55
CA ALA A 99 -3.76 -4.40 6.43
C ALA A 99 -5.20 -4.73 6.86
N LEU A 100 -5.39 -5.48 7.95
CA LEU A 100 -6.72 -5.76 8.51
C LEU A 100 -7.47 -4.46 8.83
N THR A 101 -6.83 -3.49 9.48
CA THR A 101 -7.49 -2.20 9.79
C THR A 101 -7.88 -1.38 8.56
N LYS A 102 -7.29 -1.62 7.39
CA LYS A 102 -7.66 -0.97 6.13
C LYS A 102 -8.85 -1.63 5.44
N ILE A 103 -9.01 -2.94 5.61
CA ILE A 103 -10.17 -3.69 5.10
C ILE A 103 -11.44 -3.30 5.85
N ASP A 104 -11.33 -3.08 7.17
CA ASP A 104 -12.37 -2.56 8.08
C ASP A 104 -13.81 -3.07 7.86
N ASN A 105 -13.98 -4.39 7.87
CA ASN A 105 -15.30 -5.02 7.89
C ASN A 105 -15.67 -5.58 9.28
N SER A 106 -16.92 -5.98 9.47
CA SER A 106 -17.43 -6.51 10.74
C SER A 106 -16.67 -7.76 11.21
N GLN A 107 -16.29 -8.64 10.29
CA GLN A 107 -15.51 -9.83 10.57
C GLN A 107 -14.10 -9.50 11.09
N VAL A 108 -13.41 -8.54 10.48
CA VAL A 108 -12.11 -8.03 10.94
C VAL A 108 -12.24 -7.42 12.33
N ARG A 109 -13.23 -6.54 12.55
CA ARG A 109 -13.45 -5.90 13.86
C ARG A 109 -13.65 -6.94 14.96
N TYR A 110 -14.49 -7.94 14.70
CA TYR A 110 -14.72 -9.04 15.63
C TYR A 110 -13.45 -9.86 15.90
N PHE A 111 -12.72 -10.22 14.84
CA PHE A 111 -11.46 -10.94 14.93
C PHE A 111 -10.44 -10.19 15.79
N LEU A 112 -10.13 -8.94 15.45
CA LEU A 112 -9.16 -8.11 16.17
C LEU A 112 -9.57 -7.90 17.64
N LYS A 113 -10.85 -7.68 17.93
CA LYS A 113 -11.34 -7.56 19.31
C LYS A 113 -11.07 -8.83 20.14
N ARG A 114 -11.20 -10.02 19.54
CA ARG A 114 -10.90 -11.29 20.22
C ARG A 114 -9.40 -11.48 20.43
N GLN A 115 -8.56 -11.04 19.49
CA GLN A 115 -7.11 -11.19 19.56
C GLN A 115 -6.47 -10.43 20.72
N LEU A 116 -7.15 -9.45 21.30
CA LEU A 116 -6.65 -8.70 22.46
C LEU A 116 -6.33 -9.59 23.68
N ARG A 117 -6.97 -10.76 23.79
CA ARG A 117 -6.73 -11.72 24.88
C ARG A 117 -5.58 -12.70 24.60
N PHE A 118 -5.12 -12.78 23.35
CA PHE A 118 -4.16 -13.79 22.89
C PHE A 118 -2.84 -13.17 22.41
N GLU A 119 -2.83 -11.91 22.00
CA GLU A 119 -1.60 -11.23 21.63
C GLU A 119 -0.69 -11.03 22.84
N SER A 120 0.58 -11.33 22.68
CA SER A 120 1.61 -11.20 23.70
C SER A 120 2.58 -10.05 23.43
N ASP A 121 2.68 -9.59 22.18
CA ASP A 121 3.57 -8.49 21.84
C ASP A 121 3.04 -7.15 22.39
N PRO A 122 3.81 -6.43 23.22
CA PRO A 122 3.33 -5.21 23.88
C PRO A 122 3.01 -4.08 22.89
N VAL A 123 3.71 -4.02 21.76
CA VAL A 123 3.47 -2.99 20.74
C VAL A 123 2.16 -3.27 20.03
N ILE A 124 1.93 -4.51 19.60
CA ILE A 124 0.66 -4.89 18.97
C ILE A 124 -0.50 -4.75 19.96
N ILE A 125 -0.36 -5.16 21.21
CA ILE A 125 -1.39 -4.97 22.24
C ILE A 125 -1.78 -3.49 22.35
N LYS A 126 -0.80 -2.59 22.40
CA LYS A 126 -1.06 -1.14 22.46
C LYS A 126 -1.84 -0.66 21.23
N GLN A 127 -1.41 -1.06 20.04
CA GLN A 127 -2.08 -0.71 18.78
C GLN A 127 -3.51 -1.26 18.73
N LEU A 128 -3.70 -2.49 19.19
CA LEU A 128 -4.99 -3.18 19.20
C LEU A 128 -5.97 -2.57 20.19
N ARG A 129 -5.52 -2.21 21.40
CA ARG A 129 -6.34 -1.47 22.39
C ARG A 129 -6.83 -0.14 21.81
N HIS A 130 -5.93 0.60 21.15
CA HIS A 130 -6.30 1.87 20.52
C HIS A 130 -7.32 1.67 19.39
N TYR A 131 -7.13 0.64 18.56
CA TYR A 131 -8.11 0.29 17.53
C TYR A 131 -9.48 -0.06 18.14
N VAL A 132 -9.53 -0.95 19.13
CA VAL A 132 -10.79 -1.37 19.77
C VAL A 132 -11.50 -0.23 20.49
N ALA A 133 -10.76 0.70 21.10
CA ALA A 133 -11.35 1.87 21.76
C ALA A 133 -12.07 2.80 20.77
N ARG A 134 -11.50 3.03 19.59
CA ARG A 134 -12.10 3.87 18.53
C ARG A 134 -13.39 3.29 17.96
N GLN A 135 -13.55 1.97 17.98
CA GLN A 135 -14.73 1.27 17.44
C GLN A 135 -15.95 1.29 18.38
N ARG A 136 -15.85 1.91 19.57
CA ARG A 136 -16.96 2.04 20.53
C ARG A 136 -17.63 3.41 20.50
N GLN A 137 -17.04 4.36 19.77
CA GLN A 137 -17.58 5.70 19.54
C GLN A 137 -18.48 5.67 18.31
#